data_AF-A0A060Z921-F1
#
_entry.id   AF-A0A060Z921-F1
#
_cell.length_a   1.000
_cell.length_b   1.000
_cell.length_c   1.000
_cell.angle_alpha   90.00
_cell.angle_beta   90.00
_cell.angle_gamma   90.00
#
_symmetry.space_group_name_H-M   'P 1'
#
loop_
_entity.id
_entity.type
_entity.pdbx_description
1 polymer ?
#
loop_
_entity_poly.entity_id
_entity_poly.type
_entity_poly.pdbx_seq_one_letter_code
_entity_poly.pdbx_strand_id
1 'polypeptide(L)'
;MITRTVSKNPRTTRGDLVNDLQRAGTKVTKPTISNTLRRQGLKSCSARRVPLLKPVHVQARLKFAREHLDDPEEDWENVIWSDETKIQLFGKNSTRRVWRTKNAELHPKNTIPTVKHGGGNIMLWGCFSAKGPGRLIRVKEE
;
A
#
# COMPACT_ATOMS: atom_id res chain seq x y z
N MET A 1 1.29 -24.91 -13.03
CA MET A 1 0.42 -23.92 -13.71
C MET A 1 -0.13 -22.87 -12.75
N ILE A 2 -0.85 -23.27 -11.68
CA ILE A 2 -1.47 -22.38 -10.68
C ILE A 2 -0.47 -21.41 -10.02
N THR A 3 0.64 -21.92 -9.49
CA THR A 3 1.67 -21.12 -8.82
C THR A 3 2.33 -20.10 -9.77
N ARG A 4 2.55 -20.49 -11.02
CA ARG A 4 3.11 -19.61 -12.06
C ARG A 4 2.17 -18.44 -12.36
N THR A 5 0.87 -18.69 -12.49
CA THR A 5 -0.14 -17.65 -12.72
C THR A 5 -0.18 -16.66 -11.56
N VAL A 6 -0.23 -17.17 -10.33
CA VAL A 6 -0.25 -16.33 -9.12
C VAL A 6 1.06 -15.57 -8.92
N SER A 7 2.21 -16.14 -9.27
CA SER A 7 3.50 -15.45 -9.19
C SER A 7 3.61 -14.31 -10.21
N LYS A 8 3.01 -14.47 -11.40
CA LYS A 8 2.93 -13.41 -12.40
C LYS A 8 1.96 -12.30 -11.98
N ASN A 9 0.78 -12.67 -11.51
CA ASN A 9 -0.25 -11.76 -11.02
C ASN A 9 -0.73 -12.17 -9.61
N PRO A 10 -0.14 -11.61 -8.55
CA PRO A 10 -0.53 -11.92 -7.17
C PRO A 10 -1.99 -11.62 -6.83
N ARG A 11 -2.70 -10.85 -7.67
CA ARG A 11 -4.10 -10.44 -7.46
C ARG A 11 -5.10 -11.41 -8.07
N THR A 12 -4.66 -12.45 -8.78
CA THR A 12 -5.55 -13.45 -9.36
C THR A 12 -6.44 -14.08 -8.29
N THR A 13 -7.75 -14.09 -8.55
CA THR A 13 -8.71 -14.64 -7.60
C THR A 13 -8.75 -16.17 -7.70
N ARG A 14 -9.31 -16.81 -6.68
CA ARG A 14 -9.56 -18.26 -6.73
C ARG A 14 -10.53 -18.62 -7.86
N GLY A 15 -11.47 -17.72 -8.19
CA GLY A 15 -12.44 -17.93 -9.27
C GLY A 15 -11.75 -17.96 -10.63
N ASP A 16 -10.86 -16.99 -10.88
CA ASP A 16 -10.08 -16.93 -12.13
C ASP A 16 -9.29 -18.21 -12.33
N LEU A 17 -8.62 -18.72 -11.28
CA LEU A 17 -7.84 -19.96 -11.36
C LEU A 17 -8.71 -21.20 -11.63
N VAL A 18 -9.91 -21.27 -11.04
CA VAL A 18 -10.86 -22.36 -11.31
C VAL A 18 -11.31 -22.31 -12.78
N ASN A 19 -11.67 -21.12 -13.27
CA ASN A 19 -12.13 -20.92 -14.64
C ASN A 19 -11.04 -21.23 -15.67
N ASP A 20 -9.80 -20.79 -15.42
CA ASP A 20 -8.65 -21.05 -16.30
C ASP A 20 -8.36 -22.56 -16.41
N LEU A 21 -8.43 -23.28 -15.30
CA LEU A 21 -8.21 -24.74 -15.30
C LEU A 21 -9.37 -25.48 -15.96
N GLN A 22 -10.61 -25.03 -15.73
CA GLN A 22 -11.77 -25.61 -16.38
C GLN A 22 -11.70 -25.45 -17.91
N ARG A 23 -11.25 -24.30 -18.41
CA ARG A 23 -10.98 -24.09 -19.85
C ARG A 23 -9.89 -25.02 -20.40
N ALA A 24 -8.92 -25.38 -19.57
CA ALA A 24 -7.89 -26.36 -19.90
C ALA A 24 -8.36 -27.82 -19.70
N GLY A 25 -9.66 -28.07 -19.51
CA GLY A 25 -10.24 -29.41 -19.33
C GLY A 25 -10.11 -29.99 -17.93
N THR A 26 -9.58 -29.24 -16.95
CA THR A 26 -9.38 -29.71 -15.57
C THR A 26 -10.37 -29.05 -14.62
N LYS A 27 -11.31 -29.83 -14.07
CA LYS A 27 -12.28 -29.34 -13.08
C LYS A 27 -11.68 -29.39 -11.67
N VAL A 28 -11.59 -28.23 -11.01
CA VAL A 28 -11.08 -28.11 -9.64
C VAL A 28 -11.98 -27.22 -8.78
N THR A 29 -11.85 -27.34 -7.45
CA THR A 29 -12.60 -26.52 -6.50
C THR A 29 -11.71 -25.44 -5.88
N LYS A 30 -12.32 -24.36 -5.36
CA LYS A 30 -11.60 -23.27 -4.66
C LYS A 30 -10.77 -23.75 -3.46
N PRO A 31 -11.21 -24.74 -2.64
CA PRO A 31 -10.39 -25.33 -1.60
C PRO A 31 -9.12 -26.00 -2.14
N THR A 32 -9.22 -26.77 -3.23
CA THR A 32 -8.06 -27.42 -3.88
C THR A 32 -7.01 -26.38 -4.30
N ILE A 33 -7.45 -25.28 -4.92
CA ILE A 33 -6.58 -24.15 -5.27
C ILE A 33 -5.90 -23.57 -4.01
N SER A 34 -6.68 -23.30 -2.96
CA SER A 34 -6.17 -22.69 -1.74
C SER A 34 -5.15 -23.59 -1.03
N ASN A 35 -5.42 -24.89 -0.96
CA ASN A 35 -4.52 -25.86 -0.35
C ASN A 35 -3.23 -26.00 -1.17
N THR A 36 -3.32 -26.03 -2.50
CA THR A 36 -2.16 -26.07 -3.40
C THR A 36 -1.28 -24.83 -3.21
N LEU A 37 -1.87 -23.63 -3.14
CA LEU A 37 -1.14 -22.39 -2.92
C LEU A 37 -0.49 -22.35 -1.52
N ARG A 38 -1.19 -22.80 -0.48
CA ARG A 38 -0.66 -22.86 0.89
C ARG A 38 0.51 -23.83 1.02
N ARG A 39 0.45 -25.00 0.37
CA ARG A 39 1.57 -25.97 0.32
C ARG A 39 2.83 -25.36 -0.28
N GLN A 40 2.68 -24.32 -1.10
CA GLN A 40 3.76 -23.59 -1.76
C GLN A 40 4.14 -22.30 -1.01
N GLY A 41 3.68 -22.14 0.25
CA GLY A 41 4.00 -20.99 1.09
C GLY A 41 3.25 -19.70 0.75
N LEU A 42 2.33 -19.73 -0.22
CA LEU A 42 1.54 -18.57 -0.61
C LEU A 42 0.30 -18.43 0.27
N LYS A 43 0.16 -17.27 0.90
CA LYS A 43 -1.01 -16.90 1.69
C LYS A 43 -1.71 -15.73 1.03
N SER A 44 -3.03 -15.78 1.00
CA SER A 44 -3.83 -14.62 0.64
C SER A 44 -3.76 -13.63 1.80
N CYS A 45 -3.36 -12.38 1.54
CA CYS A 45 -3.20 -11.30 2.52
C CYS A 45 -3.79 -10.00 1.97
N SER A 46 -4.14 -9.05 2.84
CA SER A 46 -4.46 -7.69 2.41
C SER A 46 -3.20 -7.03 1.82
N ALA A 47 -3.34 -6.42 0.65
CA ALA A 47 -2.24 -5.69 0.02
C ALA A 47 -2.01 -4.36 0.74
N ARG A 48 -0.75 -4.05 1.04
CA ARG A 48 -0.38 -2.76 1.66
C ARG A 48 -0.60 -1.62 0.66
N ARG A 49 -1.18 -0.53 1.13
CA ARG A 49 -1.28 0.71 0.36
C ARG A 49 0.01 1.50 0.52
N VAL A 50 0.66 1.84 -0.59
CA VAL A 50 1.93 2.57 -0.57
C VAL A 50 1.90 3.70 -1.61
N PRO A 51 2.59 4.82 -1.37
CA PRO A 51 2.77 5.82 -2.41
C PRO A 51 3.51 5.21 -3.59
N LEU A 52 3.10 5.57 -4.80
CA LEU A 52 3.81 5.16 -6.01
C LEU A 52 5.10 5.97 -6.12
N LEU A 53 6.25 5.31 -5.95
CA LEU A 53 7.56 5.95 -6.04
C LEU A 53 8.21 5.65 -7.40
N LYS A 54 8.66 6.70 -8.08
CA LYS A 54 9.56 6.57 -9.24
C LYS A 54 10.99 6.29 -8.74
N PRO A 55 11.87 5.69 -9.56
CA PRO A 55 13.27 5.45 -9.17
C PRO A 55 13.98 6.70 -8.65
N VAL A 56 13.73 7.86 -9.28
CA VAL A 56 14.26 9.16 -8.83
C VAL A 56 13.79 9.54 -7.41
N HIS A 57 12.53 9.25 -7.06
CA HIS A 57 12.02 9.50 -5.71
C HIS A 57 12.69 8.57 -4.69
N VAL A 58 12.94 7.31 -5.07
CA VAL A 58 13.62 6.35 -4.19
C VAL A 58 15.04 6.81 -3.91
N GLN A 59 15.77 7.25 -4.95
CA GLN A 59 17.13 7.78 -4.80
C GLN A 59 17.17 9.06 -3.94
N ALA A 60 16.28 10.02 -4.20
CA ALA A 60 16.22 11.25 -3.43
C ALA A 60 15.91 10.98 -1.94
N ARG A 61 14.95 10.09 -1.65
CA ARG A 61 14.61 9.70 -0.27
C ARG A 61 15.76 8.98 0.42
N LEU A 62 16.47 8.11 -0.29
CA LEU A 62 17.63 7.40 0.27
C LEU A 62 18.80 8.37 0.54
N LYS A 63 19.02 9.34 -0.35
CA LYS A 63 20.01 10.41 -0.16
C LYS A 63 19.68 11.23 1.10
N PHE A 64 18.45 11.75 1.19
CA PHE A 64 17.98 12.50 2.35
C PHE A 64 18.16 11.71 3.65
N ALA A 65 17.73 10.45 3.68
CA ALA A 65 17.83 9.60 4.87
C ALA A 65 19.27 9.29 5.29
N ARG A 66 20.23 9.31 4.36
CA ARG A 66 21.66 9.13 4.67
C ARG A 66 22.28 10.42 5.18
N GLU A 67 21.92 11.55 4.58
CA GLU A 67 22.43 12.87 4.96
C GLU A 67 22.02 13.25 6.39
N HIS A 68 20.82 12.83 6.83
CA HIS A 68 20.26 13.19 8.13
C HIS A 68 20.22 11.98 9.11
N LEU A 69 21.01 10.93 8.85
CA LEU A 69 20.98 9.70 9.67
C LEU A 69 21.54 9.94 11.06
N ASP A 70 22.59 10.74 11.14
CA ASP A 70 23.37 11.02 12.36
C ASP A 70 23.07 12.42 12.91
N ASP A 71 22.00 13.06 12.43
CA ASP A 71 21.56 14.37 12.92
C ASP A 71 21.15 14.25 14.41
N PRO A 72 21.58 15.20 15.25
CA PRO A 72 21.26 15.19 16.67
C PRO A 72 19.75 15.37 16.91
N GLU A 73 19.27 14.87 18.04
CA GLU A 73 17.84 14.94 18.39
C GLU A 73 17.36 16.40 18.47
N GLU A 74 18.22 17.29 18.95
CA GLU A 74 17.95 18.73 19.06
C GLU A 74 17.63 19.37 17.70
N ASP A 75 18.24 18.91 16.60
CA ASP A 75 17.94 19.42 15.27
C ASP A 75 16.50 19.08 14.88
N TRP A 76 16.06 17.85 15.18
CA TRP A 76 14.68 17.41 14.94
C TRP A 76 13.67 18.09 15.86
N GLU A 77 14.04 18.41 17.10
CA GLU A 77 13.17 19.14 18.04
C GLU A 77 12.82 20.54 17.57
N ASN A 78 13.71 21.16 16.80
CA ASN A 78 13.55 22.51 16.26
C ASN A 78 12.81 22.54 14.91
N VAL A 79 12.49 21.38 14.32
CA VAL A 79 11.74 21.31 13.06
C VAL A 79 10.26 21.59 13.30
N ILE A 80 9.72 22.53 12.52
CA ILE A 80 8.27 22.71 12.34
C ILE A 80 7.84 21.94 11.10
N TRP A 81 7.09 20.87 11.32
CA TRP A 81 6.48 20.07 10.27
C TRP A 81 5.17 20.72 9.85
N SER A 82 4.90 20.82 8.56
CA SER A 82 3.62 21.28 8.03
C SER A 82 3.14 20.38 6.90
N ASP A 83 1.85 20.10 6.84
CA ASP A 83 1.24 19.37 5.73
C ASP A 83 -0.24 19.74 5.58
N GLU A 84 -0.79 19.37 4.43
CA GLU A 84 -2.22 19.44 4.15
C GLU A 84 -2.84 18.05 4.17
N THR A 85 -3.90 17.89 4.95
CA THR A 85 -4.66 16.65 5.01
C THR A 85 -6.08 16.81 4.51
N LYS A 86 -6.56 15.79 3.80
CA LYS A 86 -7.93 15.67 3.31
C LYS A 86 -8.64 14.63 4.16
N ILE A 87 -9.57 15.06 4.99
CA ILE A 87 -10.41 14.15 5.77
C ILE A 87 -11.66 13.83 4.94
N GLN A 88 -11.82 12.56 4.59
CA GLN A 88 -12.97 12.07 3.83
C GLN A 88 -14.07 11.63 4.81
N LEU A 89 -15.32 12.05 4.57
CA LEU A 89 -16.46 11.64 5.39
C LEU A 89 -16.77 10.14 5.24
N PHE A 90 -16.55 9.59 4.04
CA PHE A 90 -16.68 8.17 3.74
C PHE A 90 -15.33 7.63 3.23
N GLY A 91 -14.70 6.76 4.02
CA GLY A 91 -13.43 6.14 3.64
C GLY A 91 -13.59 5.12 2.51
N LYS A 92 -12.64 5.07 1.57
CA LYS A 92 -12.56 4.00 0.57
C LYS A 92 -12.10 2.67 1.19
N ASN A 93 -13.05 1.92 1.76
CA ASN A 93 -12.83 0.60 2.39
C ASN A 93 -12.65 -0.56 1.39
N SER A 94 -12.12 -0.32 0.19
CA SER A 94 -11.79 -1.40 -0.74
C SER A 94 -10.46 -2.06 -0.36
N THR A 95 -10.54 -3.11 0.44
CA THR A 95 -9.39 -4.00 0.71
C THR A 95 -9.19 -4.91 -0.49
N ARG A 96 -8.05 -4.82 -1.19
CA ARG A 96 -7.67 -5.82 -2.21
C ARG A 96 -6.75 -6.87 -1.59
N ARG A 97 -6.95 -8.12 -1.98
CA ARG A 97 -6.12 -9.25 -1.52
C ARG A 97 -5.07 -9.61 -2.56
N VAL A 98 -3.90 -10.03 -2.08
CA VAL A 98 -2.79 -10.55 -2.87
C VAL A 98 -2.33 -11.88 -2.29
N TRP A 99 -1.89 -12.80 -3.13
CA TRP A 99 -1.17 -14.00 -2.70
C TRP A 99 0.31 -13.70 -2.59
N ARG A 100 0.87 -13.83 -1.39
CA ARG A 100 2.28 -13.56 -1.14
C ARG A 100 2.90 -14.55 -0.16
N THR A 101 4.23 -14.67 -0.25
CA THR A 101 5.04 -15.33 0.77
C THR A 101 5.25 -14.41 1.97
N LYS A 102 5.81 -14.96 3.06
CA LYS A 102 6.24 -14.18 4.23
C LYS A 102 7.26 -13.12 3.79
N ASN A 103 7.24 -11.95 4.44
CA ASN A 103 8.15 -10.81 4.20
C ASN A 103 8.08 -10.13 2.82
N ALA A 104 7.27 -10.61 1.87
CA ALA A 104 7.12 -9.98 0.55
C ALA A 104 6.11 -8.81 0.51
N GLU A 105 5.85 -8.14 1.63
CA GLU A 105 4.73 -7.20 1.77
C GLU A 105 4.92 -5.83 1.13
N LEU A 106 6.17 -5.36 1.06
CA LEU A 106 6.54 -4.10 0.41
C LEU A 106 6.91 -4.29 -1.07
N HIS A 107 6.93 -5.54 -1.55
CA HIS A 107 7.24 -5.81 -2.95
C HIS A 107 6.20 -5.11 -3.86
N PRO A 108 6.60 -4.36 -4.90
CA PRO A 108 5.68 -3.53 -5.70
C PRO A 108 4.47 -4.27 -6.29
N LYS A 109 4.63 -5.57 -6.61
CA LYS A 109 3.52 -6.42 -7.10
C LYS A 109 2.46 -6.74 -6.03
N ASN A 110 2.82 -6.65 -4.76
CA ASN A 110 2.00 -7.01 -3.60
C ASN A 110 1.38 -5.79 -2.91
N THR A 111 1.68 -4.58 -3.38
CA THR A 111 1.14 -3.33 -2.85
C THR A 111 0.06 -2.76 -3.78
N ILE A 112 -0.71 -1.79 -3.30
CA ILE A 112 -1.65 -1.00 -4.08
C ILE A 112 -1.16 0.44 -4.06
N PRO A 113 -0.97 1.10 -5.21
CA PRO A 113 -0.68 2.51 -5.23
C PRO A 113 -1.87 3.29 -4.68
N THR A 114 -1.63 4.17 -3.72
CA THR A 114 -2.65 5.10 -3.22
C THR A 114 -2.73 6.32 -4.11
N VAL A 115 -3.92 6.58 -4.66
CA VAL A 115 -4.28 7.85 -5.32
C VAL A 115 -5.49 8.47 -4.60
N LYS A 116 -5.40 9.74 -4.20
CA LYS A 116 -6.46 10.45 -3.46
C LYS A 116 -7.53 10.94 -4.45
N HIS A 117 -8.73 10.33 -4.52
CA HIS A 117 -9.83 10.79 -5.41
C HIS A 117 -11.23 10.61 -4.77
N GLY A 118 -12.12 11.60 -4.90
CA GLY A 118 -13.59 11.48 -4.82
C GLY A 118 -14.24 11.55 -3.42
N GLY A 119 -15.39 12.23 -3.34
CA GLY A 119 -16.25 12.39 -2.15
C GLY A 119 -16.21 13.79 -1.52
N GLY A 120 -17.25 14.13 -0.73
CA GLY A 120 -17.21 15.30 0.16
C GLY A 120 -16.06 15.16 1.16
N ASN A 121 -15.33 16.25 1.38
CA ASN A 121 -14.12 16.25 2.19
C ASN A 121 -13.92 17.61 2.87
N ILE A 122 -13.17 17.62 3.97
CA ILE A 122 -12.59 18.84 4.52
C ILE A 122 -11.08 18.79 4.29
N MET A 123 -10.55 19.89 3.74
CA MET A 123 -9.12 20.12 3.62
C MET A 123 -8.66 20.94 4.83
N LEU A 124 -7.61 20.48 5.48
CA LEU A 124 -6.99 21.15 6.62
C LEU A 124 -5.51 21.31 6.32
N TRP A 125 -4.99 22.52 6.51
CA TRP A 125 -3.57 22.76 6.65
C TRP A 125 -3.24 22.75 8.14
N GLY A 126 -2.14 22.11 8.54
CA GLY A 126 -1.67 22.17 9.91
C GLY A 126 -0.16 22.10 10.03
N CYS A 127 0.35 22.52 11.18
CA CYS A 127 1.74 22.33 11.54
C CYS A 127 1.91 21.79 12.96
N PHE A 128 3.05 21.19 13.26
CA PHE A 128 3.43 20.75 14.59
C PHE A 128 4.97 20.70 14.73
N SER A 129 5.44 20.64 15.97
CA SER A 129 6.85 20.40 16.31
C SER A 129 6.94 19.34 17.42
N ALA A 130 8.16 19.02 17.87
CA ALA A 130 8.35 18.16 19.06
C ALA A 130 7.63 18.70 20.31
N LYS A 131 7.40 20.02 20.37
CA LYS A 131 6.72 20.71 21.49
C LYS A 131 5.19 20.64 21.41
N GLY A 132 4.64 20.09 20.34
CA GLY A 132 3.19 19.89 20.18
C GLY A 132 2.59 20.51 18.92
N PRO A 133 1.24 20.48 18.82
CA PRO A 133 0.53 20.96 17.65
C PRO A 133 0.56 22.49 17.53
N GLY A 134 0.75 22.97 16.31
CA GLY A 134 0.61 24.37 15.93
C GLY A 134 -0.82 24.69 15.46
N ARG A 135 -0.94 25.63 14.52
CA ARG A 135 -2.24 26.04 13.99
C ARG A 135 -2.82 24.95 13.09
N LEU A 136 -4.13 24.78 13.15
CA LEU A 136 -4.91 23.95 12.23
C LEU A 136 -5.96 24.83 11.55
N ILE A 137 -5.88 24.94 10.22
CA ILE A 137 -6.67 25.88 9.42
C ILE A 137 -7.46 25.09 8.39
N ARG A 138 -8.77 25.31 8.34
CA ARG A 138 -9.61 24.81 7.24
C ARG A 138 -9.28 25.58 5.97
N VAL A 139 -8.76 24.88 4.98
CA VAL A 139 -8.55 25.40 3.63
C VAL A 139 -9.91 25.47 2.94
N LYS A 140 -10.28 26.64 2.46
CA LYS A 140 -11.48 26.82 1.62
C LYS A 140 -11.06 26.58 0.18
N GLU A 141 -11.75 25.68 -0.52
CA GLU A 141 -11.65 25.60 -1.99
C GLU A 141 -12.36 26.85 -2.54
N GLU A 142 -11.66 27.67 -3.34
CA GLU A 142 -12.27 28.76 -4.13
C GLU A 142 -13.11 28.21 -5.28
#